data_AF-A0A0A3YSE7-F1
#
_entry.id   AF-A0A0A3YSE7-F1
#
_cell.length_a   1.000
_cell.length_b   1.000
_cell.length_c   1.000
_cell.angle_alpha   90.00
_cell.angle_beta   90.00
_cell.angle_gamma   90.00
#
_symmetry.space_group_name_H-M   'P 1'
#
loop_
_entity.id
_entity.type
_entity.pdbx_description
1 polymer ?
#
loop_
_entity_poly.entity_id
_entity_poly.type
_entity_poly.pdbx_seq_one_letter_code
_entity_poly.pdbx_strand_id
1 'polypeptide(L)'
;MEWTYQQSTGRLYRGNEFVETGYSGSLTNKNNPDRQHVRGMGPLPRGIYKIAGHSASKGPYTIILVQTSGESFGRSAFRIHGERIDKPAGFASEGCIIMSAGTRRRVLREGGTLKVVR
;
A
#
# COMPACT_ATOMS: atom_id res chain seq x y z
N MET A 1 11.95 10.92 -8.99
CA MET A 1 11.88 9.46 -9.25
C MET A 1 10.50 8.97 -8.89
N GLU A 2 10.05 7.83 -9.44
CA GLU A 2 8.73 7.23 -9.16
C GLU A 2 8.84 6.15 -8.08
N TRP A 3 7.79 5.96 -7.28
CA TRP A 3 7.66 4.81 -6.37
C TRP A 3 7.05 3.62 -7.10
N THR A 4 7.56 2.41 -6.89
CA THR A 4 6.95 1.18 -7.42
C THR A 4 6.66 0.19 -6.31
N TYR A 5 5.44 -0.33 -6.23
CA TYR A 5 5.05 -1.41 -5.33
C TYR A 5 4.67 -2.66 -6.13
N GLN A 6 5.36 -3.77 -5.86
CA GLN A 6 5.09 -5.09 -6.43
C GLN A 6 4.14 -5.85 -5.51
N GLN A 7 2.86 -5.90 -5.85
CA GLN A 7 1.84 -6.41 -4.91
C GLN A 7 1.99 -7.92 -4.63
N SER A 8 2.55 -8.71 -5.56
CA SER A 8 2.81 -10.14 -5.39
C SER A 8 3.88 -10.47 -4.36
N THR A 9 4.83 -9.55 -4.15
CA THR A 9 5.97 -9.76 -3.25
C THR A 9 5.93 -8.85 -2.03
N GLY A 10 5.15 -7.78 -2.08
CA GLY A 10 5.13 -6.75 -1.06
C GLY A 10 6.32 -5.79 -1.13
N ARG A 11 7.18 -5.87 -2.16
CA ARG A 11 8.38 -5.05 -2.27
C ARG A 11 8.05 -3.64 -2.75
N LEU A 12 8.60 -2.66 -2.06
CA LEU A 12 8.55 -1.24 -2.42
C LEU A 12 9.92 -0.77 -2.92
N TYR A 13 9.90 -0.01 -4.01
CA TYR A 13 11.09 0.56 -4.64
C TYR A 13 10.96 2.07 -4.83
N ARG A 14 12.09 2.76 -4.83
CA ARG A 14 12.24 4.15 -5.27
C ARG A 14 13.21 4.19 -6.45
N GLY A 15 12.70 4.34 -7.66
CA GLY A 15 13.50 4.03 -8.86
C GLY A 15 13.97 2.57 -8.83
N ASN A 16 15.29 2.35 -8.85
CA ASN A 16 15.90 1.01 -8.79
C ASN A 16 16.27 0.58 -7.35
N GLU A 17 16.13 1.48 -6.37
CA GLU A 17 16.46 1.18 -4.98
C GLU A 17 15.34 0.35 -4.33
N PHE A 18 15.68 -0.85 -3.84
CA PHE A 18 14.81 -1.61 -2.96
C PHE A 18 14.74 -0.94 -1.58
N VAL A 19 13.54 -0.64 -1.10
CA VAL A 19 13.34 0.12 0.15
C VAL A 19 12.90 -0.78 1.30
N GLU A 20 11.84 -1.57 1.11
CA GLU A 20 11.28 -2.45 2.15
C GLU A 20 10.43 -3.54 1.53
N THR A 21 10.27 -4.67 2.23
CA THR A 21 9.20 -5.63 1.97
C THR A 21 8.10 -5.47 3.02
N GLY A 22 6.91 -5.09 2.56
CA GLY A 22 5.69 -5.02 3.34
C GLY A 22 4.65 -6.03 2.84
N TYR A 23 3.37 -5.68 2.92
CA TYR A 23 2.30 -6.50 2.34
C TYR A 23 1.02 -5.70 2.07
N SER A 24 0.11 -6.27 1.29
CA SER A 24 -1.24 -5.77 1.08
C SER A 24 -2.24 -6.90 1.00
N GLY A 25 -3.45 -6.67 1.49
CA GLY A 25 -4.47 -7.70 1.68
C GLY A 25 -4.20 -8.57 2.91
N SER A 26 -5.14 -9.45 3.20
CA SER A 26 -5.14 -10.28 4.41
C SER A 26 -5.56 -11.72 4.11
N LEU A 27 -5.27 -12.60 5.07
CA LEU A 27 -5.57 -14.04 4.98
C LEU A 27 -5.02 -14.62 3.68
N THR A 28 -5.81 -15.45 3.00
CA THR A 28 -5.48 -16.12 1.73
C THR A 28 -5.41 -15.16 0.53
N ASN A 29 -5.77 -13.90 0.70
CA ASN A 29 -5.69 -12.88 -0.36
C ASN A 29 -4.41 -12.04 -0.29
N LYS A 30 -3.64 -12.15 0.81
CA LYS A 30 -2.43 -11.36 1.03
C LYS A 30 -1.45 -11.53 -0.13
N ASN A 31 -1.00 -10.40 -0.68
CA ASN A 31 -0.07 -10.32 -1.80
C ASN A 31 -0.49 -11.19 -2.99
N ASN A 32 -1.79 -11.43 -3.19
CA ASN A 32 -2.29 -12.20 -4.32
C ASN A 32 -2.90 -11.24 -5.37
N PRO A 33 -2.19 -10.96 -6.47
CA PRO A 33 -2.68 -10.08 -7.52
C PRO A 33 -4.05 -10.45 -8.07
N ASP A 34 -4.34 -11.74 -8.14
CA ASP A 34 -5.56 -12.23 -8.77
C ASP A 34 -6.78 -12.01 -7.85
N ARG A 35 -6.53 -11.62 -6.59
CA ARG A 35 -7.54 -11.29 -5.57
C ARG A 35 -7.71 -9.78 -5.35
N GLN A 36 -7.08 -8.92 -6.16
CA GLN A 36 -7.16 -7.46 -6.00
C GLN A 36 -8.58 -6.87 -6.16
N HIS A 37 -9.53 -7.62 -6.70
CA HIS A 37 -10.93 -7.23 -6.80
C HIS A 37 -11.71 -7.48 -5.49
N VAL A 38 -11.18 -8.29 -4.56
CA VAL A 38 -11.87 -8.68 -3.34
C VAL A 38 -11.89 -7.52 -2.34
N ARG A 39 -13.07 -6.92 -2.14
CA ARG A 39 -13.27 -5.79 -1.22
C ARG A 39 -12.92 -6.19 0.23
N GLY A 40 -12.16 -5.33 0.91
CA GLY A 40 -11.82 -5.48 2.33
C GLY A 40 -10.77 -6.55 2.67
N MET A 41 -10.36 -7.39 1.71
CA MET A 41 -9.37 -8.45 1.97
C MET A 41 -8.30 -8.56 0.87
N GLY A 42 -8.63 -8.25 -0.38
CA GLY A 42 -7.70 -8.26 -1.49
C GLY A 42 -6.66 -7.16 -1.40
N PRO A 43 -5.47 -7.33 -2.00
CA PRO A 43 -4.44 -6.31 -2.02
C PRO A 43 -4.91 -5.06 -2.76
N LEU A 44 -4.13 -3.98 -2.62
CA LEU A 44 -4.30 -2.75 -3.37
C LEU A 44 -4.37 -3.06 -4.87
N PRO A 45 -5.36 -2.55 -5.62
CA PRO A 45 -5.43 -2.77 -7.07
C PRO A 45 -4.21 -2.23 -7.81
N ARG A 46 -3.87 -2.86 -8.94
CA ARG A 46 -2.84 -2.35 -9.84
C ARG A 46 -3.28 -1.04 -10.47
N GLY A 47 -2.32 -0.14 -10.67
CA GLY A 47 -2.63 1.18 -11.19
C GLY A 47 -1.57 2.21 -10.82
N ILE A 48 -1.90 3.46 -11.09
CA ILE A 48 -1.08 4.60 -10.68
C ILE A 48 -1.86 5.33 -9.59
N TYR A 49 -1.15 5.70 -8.53
CA TYR A 49 -1.70 6.39 -7.39
C TYR A 49 -0.92 7.68 -7.14
N LYS A 50 -1.64 8.77 -6.88
CA LYS A 50 -1.07 9.99 -6.32
C LYS A 50 -0.90 9.80 -4.81
N ILE A 51 0.29 10.12 -4.30
CA ILE A 51 0.52 10.29 -2.86
C ILE A 51 -0.10 11.65 -2.48
N ALA A 52 -1.30 11.61 -1.92
CA ALA A 52 -2.19 12.78 -1.81
C ALA A 52 -2.12 13.50 -0.45
N GLY A 53 -1.29 13.01 0.47
CA GLY A 53 -1.14 13.57 1.81
C GLY A 53 -1.07 12.49 2.87
N HIS A 54 -1.34 12.85 4.12
CA HIS A 54 -1.34 11.91 5.23
C HIS A 54 -2.42 12.24 6.26
N SER A 55 -2.70 11.28 7.13
CA SER A 55 -3.59 11.40 8.29
C SER A 55 -3.04 10.58 9.46
N ALA A 56 -3.79 10.57 10.58
CA ALA A 56 -3.55 9.69 11.72
C ALA A 56 -4.61 8.56 11.86
N SER A 57 -5.48 8.37 10.86
CA SER A 57 -6.67 7.50 10.95
C SER A 57 -6.39 6.01 11.21
N LYS A 58 -5.22 5.51 10.84
CA LYS A 58 -4.76 4.14 11.10
C LYS A 58 -3.39 4.15 11.83
N GLY A 59 -3.18 5.19 12.65
CA GLY A 59 -1.92 5.50 13.32
C GLY A 59 -1.08 6.57 12.60
N PRO A 60 0.05 6.99 13.21
CA PRO A 60 0.90 8.05 12.66
C PRO A 60 1.41 7.74 11.26
N TYR A 61 1.50 8.79 10.44
CA TYR A 61 1.97 8.73 9.05
C TYR A 61 1.16 7.74 8.20
N THR A 62 -0.17 7.77 8.32
CA THR A 62 -1.07 7.05 7.42
C THR A 62 -1.15 7.83 6.11
N ILE A 63 -0.49 7.35 5.06
CA ILE A 63 -0.41 8.04 3.75
C ILE A 63 -1.69 7.78 2.98
N ILE A 64 -2.24 8.82 2.36
CA ILE A 64 -3.44 8.75 1.52
C ILE A 64 -3.03 8.52 0.07
N LEU A 65 -3.63 7.51 -0.57
CA LEU A 65 -3.43 7.19 -1.98
C LEU A 65 -4.72 7.46 -2.75
N VAL A 66 -4.63 8.24 -3.83
CA VAL A 66 -5.72 8.47 -4.77
C VAL A 66 -5.36 7.82 -6.09
N GLN A 67 -6.14 6.82 -6.52
CA GLN A 67 -5.92 6.14 -7.78
C GLN A 67 -6.24 7.09 -8.94
N THR A 68 -5.32 7.21 -9.89
CA THR A 68 -5.46 8.05 -11.09
C THR A 68 -5.49 7.24 -12.39
N SER A 69 -5.18 5.94 -12.33
CA SER A 69 -5.24 5.01 -13.46
C SER A 69 -5.41 3.57 -12.98
N GLY A 70 -5.98 2.72 -13.82
CA GLY A 70 -6.27 1.31 -13.55
C GLY A 70 -7.66 1.07 -12.98
N GLU A 71 -8.07 -0.20 -12.97
CA GLU A 71 -9.36 -0.63 -12.45
C GLU A 71 -9.34 -0.61 -10.91
N SER A 72 -10.30 0.09 -10.30
CA SER A 72 -10.42 0.17 -8.85
C SER A 72 -11.38 -0.90 -8.29
N PHE A 73 -12.18 -1.55 -9.14
CA PHE A 73 -13.22 -2.50 -8.75
C PHE A 73 -14.27 -1.88 -7.80
N GLY A 74 -14.52 -0.57 -7.97
CA GLY A 74 -15.40 0.20 -7.08
C GLY A 74 -14.86 0.38 -5.66
N ARG A 75 -13.57 0.06 -5.42
CA ARG A 75 -12.90 0.22 -4.13
C ARG A 75 -12.23 1.59 -4.05
N SER A 76 -12.07 2.10 -2.82
CA SER A 76 -11.51 3.43 -2.56
C SER A 76 -10.87 3.50 -1.17
N ALA A 77 -10.50 4.70 -0.73
CA ALA A 77 -9.91 4.98 0.57
C ALA A 77 -8.58 4.22 0.81
N PHE A 78 -7.78 4.10 -0.25
CA PHE A 78 -6.49 3.41 -0.21
C PHE A 78 -5.43 4.20 0.55
N ARG A 79 -4.58 3.48 1.28
CA ARG A 79 -3.56 4.06 2.16
C ARG A 79 -2.27 3.25 2.17
N ILE A 80 -1.20 3.87 2.65
CA ILE A 80 -0.03 3.18 3.22
C ILE A 80 -0.05 3.43 4.73
N HIS A 81 -0.14 2.40 5.55
CA HIS A 81 -0.19 2.54 7.01
C HIS A 81 0.64 1.47 7.73
N GLY A 82 0.68 1.57 9.07
CA GLY A 82 1.41 0.62 9.90
C GLY A 82 0.65 -0.65 10.19
N GLU A 83 1.40 -1.64 10.68
CA GLU A 83 0.83 -2.84 11.28
C GLU A 83 0.07 -2.51 12.58
N ARG A 84 -0.77 -3.44 13.03
CA ARG A 84 -1.39 -3.40 14.36
C ARG A 84 -0.34 -3.48 15.46
N ILE A 85 -0.62 -2.80 16.57
CA ILE A 85 0.12 -2.90 17.82
C ILE A 85 -0.65 -3.85 18.74
N ASP A 86 0.06 -4.63 19.56
CA ASP A 86 -0.50 -5.56 20.56
C ASP A 86 -1.40 -6.68 20.01
N LYS A 87 -1.29 -6.97 18.72
CA LYS A 87 -1.95 -8.10 18.05
C LYS A 87 -0.97 -8.79 17.11
N PRO A 88 -1.20 -10.07 16.75
CA PRO A 88 -0.37 -10.74 15.76
C PRO A 88 -0.26 -9.94 14.47
N ALA A 89 0.97 -9.77 13.98
CA ALA A 89 1.25 -9.08 12.73
C ALA A 89 0.74 -9.86 11.51
N GLY A 90 0.54 -9.15 10.40
CA GLY A 90 0.12 -9.72 9.12
C GLY A 90 -1.39 -9.66 8.84
N PHE A 91 -2.16 -8.92 9.65
CA PHE A 91 -3.63 -8.88 9.54
C PHE A 91 -4.20 -7.45 9.56
N ALA A 92 -3.37 -6.40 9.46
CA ALA A 92 -3.84 -5.02 9.48
C ALA A 92 -4.46 -4.55 8.15
N SER A 93 -4.12 -5.19 7.03
CA SER A 93 -4.55 -4.71 5.72
C SER A 93 -5.95 -5.17 5.34
N GLU A 94 -6.77 -4.21 4.92
CA GLU A 94 -8.05 -4.40 4.23
C GLU A 94 -7.94 -4.05 2.72
N GLY A 95 -6.70 -4.07 2.21
CA GLY A 95 -6.31 -3.64 0.86
C GLY A 95 -5.40 -2.42 0.79
N CYS A 96 -5.01 -1.88 1.94
CA CYS A 96 -3.94 -0.88 2.03
C CYS A 96 -2.55 -1.55 1.99
N ILE A 97 -1.51 -0.77 1.74
CA ILE A 97 -0.13 -1.26 1.88
C ILE A 97 0.30 -1.08 3.34
N ILE A 98 0.92 -2.11 3.91
CA ILE A 98 1.52 -2.09 5.24
C ILE A 98 3.04 -1.95 5.10
N MET A 99 3.61 -0.92 5.73
CA MET A 99 5.05 -0.62 5.73
C MET A 99 5.48 -0.11 7.11
N SER A 100 6.78 -0.13 7.39
CA SER A 100 7.37 0.45 8.61
C SER A 100 7.15 1.96 8.73
N ALA A 101 7.28 2.49 9.94
CA ALA A 101 7.17 3.94 10.18
C ALA A 101 8.26 4.75 9.44
N GLY A 102 9.48 4.20 9.34
CA GLY A 102 10.59 4.83 8.61
C GLY A 102 10.26 5.02 7.13
N THR A 103 9.79 3.95 6.49
CA THR A 103 9.39 3.99 5.07
C THR A 103 8.22 4.92 4.84
N ARG A 104 7.19 4.91 5.69
CA ARG A 104 6.06 5.85 5.54
C ARG A 104 6.51 7.31 5.65
N ARG A 105 7.41 7.65 6.59
CA ARG A 105 7.98 9.01 6.65
C ARG A 105 8.74 9.38 5.38
N ARG A 106 9.50 8.43 4.82
CA ARG A 106 10.25 8.64 3.56
C ARG A 106 9.30 8.89 2.39
N VAL A 107 8.28 8.05 2.21
CA VAL A 107 7.28 8.22 1.14
C VAL A 107 6.57 9.57 1.27
N LEU A 108 6.20 9.97 2.50
CA LEU A 108 5.57 11.28 2.73
C LEU A 108 6.50 12.45 2.37
N ARG A 109 7.77 12.39 2.77
CA ARG A 109 8.76 13.44 2.50
C ARG A 109 9.05 13.57 1.00
N GLU A 110 9.16 12.46 0.29
CA GLU A 110 9.56 12.46 -1.12
C GLU A 110 8.38 12.59 -2.09
N GLY A 111 7.16 12.27 -1.66
CA GLY A 111 5.91 12.43 -2.41
C GLY A 111 5.91 11.76 -3.80
N GLY A 112 5.08 12.30 -4.69
CA GLY A 112 4.99 11.88 -6.10
C GLY A 112 3.92 10.82 -6.37
N THR A 113 4.20 9.95 -7.34
CA THR A 113 3.33 8.85 -7.75
C THR A 113 3.83 7.52 -7.24
N LEU A 114 2.89 6.61 -6.99
CA LEU A 114 3.11 5.20 -6.72
C LEU A 114 2.51 4.37 -7.85
N LYS A 115 3.35 3.64 -8.56
CA LYS A 115 2.96 2.63 -9.53
C LYS A 115 2.82 1.28 -8.84
N VAL A 116 1.62 0.71 -8.86
CA VAL A 116 1.34 -0.63 -8.34
C VAL A 116 1.34 -1.60 -9.50
N VAL A 117 2.29 -2.53 -9.47
CA VAL A 117 2.46 -3.58 -10.47
C VAL A 117 2.13 -4.94 -9.87
N ARG A 118 2.12 -5.98 -10.71
CA ARG A 118 1.93 -7.36 -10.26
C ARG A 118 2.94 -7.72 -9.18
#